data_AF-A0A1D6EML6-F1
#
_entry.id   AF-A0A1D6EML6-F1
#
_cell.length_a   1.000
_cell.length_b   1.000
_cell.length_c   1.000
_cell.angle_alpha   90.00
_cell.angle_beta   90.00
_cell.angle_gamma   90.00
#
_symmetry.space_group_name_H-M   'P 1'
#
loop_
_entity.id
_entity.type
_entity.pdbx_description
1 polymer ?
#
loop_
_entity_poly.entity_id
_entity_poly.type
_entity_poly.pdbx_seq_one_letter_code
_entity_poly.pdbx_strand_id
1 'polypeptide(L)'
;MLDKLGGAFFMLCKVRSVQFGLKGIPYLNTYDDRTIRYPDPLIKANDTIKIDLETNKIMDFIKFDVGNVVMVTGGRNTGRVGVIKNREKHKGSFETIHVLLGAFLLCLVFSYLLYRKT
;
A
#
# COMPACT_ATOMS: atom_id res chain seq x y z
N MET A 1 -4.98 9.36 0.03
CA MET A 1 -5.48 9.48 -1.36
C MET A 1 -6.87 8.87 -1.35
N LEU A 2 -7.91 9.70 -1.40
CA LEU A 2 -9.32 9.29 -1.31
C LEU A 2 -9.81 9.05 -2.74
N ASP A 3 -9.87 7.80 -3.16
CA ASP A 3 -10.36 7.47 -4.50
C ASP A 3 -11.87 7.26 -4.44
N LYS A 4 -12.63 8.29 -4.79
CA LYS A 4 -14.07 8.14 -5.05
C LYS A 4 -14.27 7.51 -6.42
N LEU A 5 -14.34 6.19 -6.50
CA LEU A 5 -14.72 5.47 -7.71
C LEU A 5 -15.85 4.50 -7.36
N GLY A 6 -17.08 4.92 -7.64
CA GLY A 6 -18.30 4.11 -7.51
C GLY A 6 -18.76 3.88 -6.06
N GLY A 7 -19.39 4.88 -5.46
CA GLY A 7 -20.25 4.74 -4.27
C GLY A 7 -19.59 4.40 -2.92
N ALA A 8 -18.40 3.82 -2.89
CA ALA A 8 -17.70 3.45 -1.66
C ALA A 8 -16.44 4.29 -1.47
N PHE A 9 -16.33 4.94 -0.31
CA PHE A 9 -15.13 5.68 0.08
C PHE A 9 -14.09 4.70 0.61
N PHE A 10 -13.04 4.42 -0.16
CA PHE A 10 -11.93 3.59 0.32
C PHE A 10 -10.64 4.39 0.42
N MET A 11 -9.75 3.91 1.29
CA MET A 11 -8.42 4.45 1.47
C MET A 11 -7.38 3.34 1.49
N LEU A 12 -6.25 3.58 0.85
CA LEU A 12 -5.08 2.73 0.91
C LEU A 12 -4.18 3.20 2.05
N CYS A 13 -3.87 2.29 2.98
CA CYS A 13 -2.99 2.55 4.11
C CYS A 13 -1.82 1.58 4.08
N LYS A 14 -0.60 2.10 4.25
CA LYS A 14 0.59 1.25 4.41
C LYS A 14 0.62 0.67 5.82
N VAL A 15 0.91 -0.63 5.93
CA VAL A 15 1.16 -1.33 7.19
C VAL A 15 2.55 -0.95 7.69
N ARG A 16 2.60 -0.30 8.86
CA ARG A 16 3.84 0.10 9.53
C ARG A 16 4.47 -1.08 10.26
N SER A 17 3.66 -1.81 11.02
CA SER A 17 4.12 -2.97 11.79
C SER A 17 2.96 -3.91 12.10
N VAL A 18 3.27 -5.21 12.19
CA VAL A 18 2.36 -6.24 12.68
C VAL A 18 2.97 -6.81 13.96
N GLN A 19 2.21 -6.83 15.05
CA GLN A 19 2.70 -7.21 16.38
C GLN A 19 1.65 -8.03 17.14
N PHE A 20 2.10 -8.78 18.14
CA PHE A 20 1.24 -9.46 19.09
C PHE A 20 1.14 -8.64 20.37
N GLY A 21 -0.09 -8.40 20.82
CA GLY A 21 -0.36 -7.65 22.05
C GLY A 21 -0.45 -8.55 23.27
N LEU A 22 -0.92 -7.95 24.37
CA LEU A 22 -1.29 -8.69 25.56
C LEU A 22 -2.26 -9.82 25.21
N LYS A 23 -2.05 -10.99 25.82
CA LYS A 23 -2.81 -12.23 25.55
C LYS A 23 -2.65 -12.78 24.13
N GLY A 24 -1.59 -12.43 23.42
CA GLY A 24 -1.29 -12.98 22.08
C GLY A 24 -2.24 -12.49 20.99
N ILE A 25 -2.90 -11.35 21.19
CA ILE A 25 -3.84 -10.81 20.20
C ILE A 25 -3.06 -10.11 19.08
N PRO A 26 -3.15 -10.57 17.82
CA PRO A 26 -2.47 -9.91 16.72
C PRO A 26 -3.14 -8.57 16.40
N TYR A 27 -2.33 -7.55 16.18
CA TYR A 27 -2.75 -6.25 15.68
C TYR A 27 -1.73 -5.69 14.70
N LEU A 28 -2.22 -4.88 13.77
CA LEU A 28 -1.37 -4.10 12.88
C LEU A 28 -1.57 -2.62 13.13
N ASN A 29 -0.48 -1.87 12.94
CA ASN A 29 -0.48 -0.43 12.94
C ASN A 29 -0.26 0.05 11.51
N THR A 30 -1.04 1.05 11.11
CA THR A 30 -0.88 1.74 9.83
C THR A 30 -0.08 3.03 9.99
N TYR A 31 0.35 3.60 8.88
CA TYR A 31 0.97 4.94 8.86
C TYR A 31 -0.01 6.06 9.23
N ASP A 32 -1.31 5.82 9.11
CA ASP A 32 -2.36 6.77 9.51
C ASP A 32 -2.72 6.62 11.00
N ASP A 33 -1.84 6.02 11.80
CA ASP A 33 -2.03 5.74 13.23
C ASP A 33 -3.31 4.96 13.59
N ARG A 34 -3.90 4.25 12.61
CA ARG A 34 -4.97 3.28 12.89
C ARG A 34 -4.38 1.96 13.36
N THR A 35 -5.00 1.41 14.40
CA THR A 35 -4.72 0.07 14.92
C THR A 35 -5.86 -0.87 14.56
N ILE A 36 -5.57 -1.92 13.78
CA ILE A 36 -6.56 -2.92 13.39
C ILE A 36 -6.21 -4.24 14.08
N ARG A 37 -7.17 -4.77 14.84
CA ARG A 37 -7.04 -6.04 15.57
C ARG A 37 -7.52 -7.19 14.69
N TYR A 38 -6.92 -8.37 14.88
CA TYR A 38 -7.21 -9.57 14.09
C TYR A 38 -7.08 -9.35 12.58
N PRO A 39 -5.95 -8.82 12.08
CA PRO A 39 -5.71 -8.77 10.65
C PRO A 39 -5.52 -10.17 10.07
N ASP A 40 -5.69 -10.28 8.75
CA ASP A 40 -5.36 -11.51 8.02
C ASP A 40 -3.89 -11.89 8.28
N PRO A 41 -3.59 -13.16 8.65
CA PRO A 41 -2.22 -13.62 8.92
C PRO A 41 -1.27 -13.51 7.72
N LEU A 42 -1.80 -13.33 6.50
CA LEU A 42 -1.00 -13.14 5.29
C LEU A 42 -0.40 -11.72 5.19
N ILE A 43 -0.94 -10.74 5.92
CA ILE A 43 -0.50 -9.34 5.86
C ILE A 43 0.81 -9.18 6.64
N LYS A 44 1.80 -8.57 6.01
CA LYS A 44 3.12 -8.28 6.59
C LYS A 44 3.40 -6.78 6.64
N ALA A 45 4.46 -6.42 7.38
CA ALA A 45 4.96 -5.05 7.36
C ALA A 45 5.34 -4.64 5.92
N ASN A 46 5.09 -3.37 5.57
CA ASN A 46 5.21 -2.78 4.24
C ASN A 46 4.13 -3.13 3.21
N ASP A 47 3.22 -4.07 3.50
CA ASP A 47 2.05 -4.28 2.65
C ASP A 47 1.11 -3.07 2.72
N THR A 48 0.21 -2.97 1.74
CA THR A 48 -0.81 -1.92 1.71
C THR A 48 -2.18 -2.56 1.92
N ILE A 49 -2.97 -2.02 2.83
CA ILE A 49 -4.34 -2.47 3.07
C ILE A 49 -5.33 -1.48 2.47
N LYS A 50 -6.39 -1.99 1.87
CA LYS A 50 -7.54 -1.22 1.42
C LYS A 50 -8.58 -1.22 2.53
N ILE A 51 -8.85 -0.04 3.07
CA ILE A 51 -9.81 0.17 4.14
C ILE A 51 -11.04 0.85 3.55
N ASP A 52 -12.21 0.34 3.88
CA ASP A 52 -13.47 1.06 3.68
C ASP A 52 -13.65 2.11 4.78
N LEU A 53 -13.87 3.37 4.41
CA LEU A 53 -13.91 4.49 5.35
C LEU A 53 -15.18 4.51 6.20
N GLU A 54 -16.26 3.91 5.72
CA GLU A 54 -17.51 3.82 6.48
C GLU A 54 -17.41 2.76 7.57
N THR A 55 -16.99 1.54 7.18
CA THR A 55 -16.91 0.42 8.13
C THR A 55 -15.59 0.34 8.89
N ASN A 56 -14.55 1.06 8.45
CA ASN A 56 -13.16 0.95 8.92
C ASN A 56 -12.62 -0.50 8.90
N LYS A 57 -13.16 -1.35 8.02
CA LYS A 57 -12.72 -2.73 7.83
C LYS A 57 -11.76 -2.83 6.66
N ILE A 58 -10.85 -3.81 6.75
CA ILE A 58 -9.97 -4.19 5.64
C ILE A 58 -10.84 -4.92 4.61
N MET A 59 -10.93 -4.36 3.40
CA MET A 59 -11.59 -5.00 2.26
C MET A 59 -10.65 -5.95 1.54
N ASP A 60 -9.41 -5.52 1.35
CA ASP A 60 -8.41 -6.22 0.56
C ASP A 60 -7.00 -5.77 0.95
N PHE A 61 -5.97 -6.49 0.53
CA PHE A 61 -4.58 -6.12 0.77
C PHE A 61 -3.70 -6.39 -0.45
N ILE A 62 -2.75 -5.50 -0.66
CA ILE A 62 -1.76 -5.56 -1.73
C ILE A 62 -0.42 -5.88 -1.09
N LYS A 63 0.10 -7.07 -1.40
CA LYS A 63 1.41 -7.51 -0.94
C LYS A 63 2.50 -6.63 -1.52
N PHE A 64 3.49 -6.33 -0.72
CA PHE A 64 4.72 -5.73 -1.18
C PHE A 64 5.58 -6.82 -1.83
N ASP A 65 5.25 -7.18 -3.08
CA ASP A 65 6.03 -8.12 -3.90
C ASP A 65 6.48 -7.56 -5.28
N VAL A 66 7.38 -8.27 -5.96
CA VAL A 66 7.87 -7.93 -7.31
C VAL A 66 6.69 -7.94 -8.30
N GLY A 67 6.70 -7.01 -9.26
CA GLY A 67 5.62 -6.87 -10.25
C GLY A 67 4.50 -5.91 -9.83
N ASN A 68 4.44 -5.51 -8.55
CA ASN A 68 3.45 -4.54 -8.10
C ASN A 68 3.88 -3.09 -8.36
N VAL A 69 2.88 -2.23 -8.63
CA VAL A 69 3.05 -0.80 -8.84
C VAL A 69 3.23 -0.10 -7.49
N VAL A 70 4.23 0.76 -7.41
CA VAL A 70 4.53 1.52 -6.20
C VAL A 70 4.81 2.98 -6.49
N MET A 71 4.50 3.81 -5.51
CA MET A 71 4.83 5.23 -5.48
C MET A 71 5.97 5.46 -4.48
N VAL A 72 6.97 6.24 -4.90
CA VAL A 72 8.04 6.68 -4.00
C VAL A 72 7.53 7.83 -3.14
N THR A 73 7.56 7.66 -1.82
CA THR A 73 7.02 8.65 -0.86
C THR A 73 8.07 9.56 -0.24
N GLY A 74 9.37 9.32 -0.45
CA GLY A 74 10.44 10.11 0.16
C GLY A 74 11.74 10.14 -0.64
N GLY A 75 12.66 11.02 -0.23
CA GLY A 75 13.95 11.23 -0.88
C GLY A 75 13.88 12.07 -2.16
N ARG A 76 14.93 12.02 -3.00
CA ARG A 76 15.02 12.79 -4.26
C ARG A 76 14.10 12.27 -5.36
N ASN A 77 13.59 11.04 -5.22
CA ASN A 77 12.73 10.37 -6.20
C ASN A 77 11.23 10.44 -5.85
N THR A 78 10.84 11.22 -4.84
CA THR A 78 9.45 11.37 -4.38
C THR A 78 8.48 11.69 -5.52
N GLY A 79 7.30 11.07 -5.50
CA GLY A 79 6.22 11.29 -6.46
C GLY A 79 6.34 10.46 -7.74
N ARG A 80 7.46 9.75 -7.95
CA ARG A 80 7.59 8.83 -9.09
C ARG A 80 6.83 7.54 -8.84
N VAL A 81 6.23 7.02 -9.90
CA VAL A 81 5.49 5.75 -9.92
C VAL A 81 6.21 4.78 -10.85
N GLY A 82 6.30 3.53 -10.45
CA GLY A 82 6.92 2.48 -11.25
C GLY A 82 6.57 1.09 -10.75
N VAL A 83 7.12 0.08 -11.41
CA VAL A 83 6.92 -1.34 -11.07
C VAL A 83 8.15 -1.84 -10.33
N ILE A 84 7.95 -2.60 -9.27
CA ILE A 84 9.05 -3.26 -8.56
C ILE A 84 9.62 -4.36 -9.46
N LYS A 85 10.89 -4.23 -9.82
CA LYS A 85 11.62 -5.20 -10.66
C LYS A 85 12.38 -6.22 -9.82
N ASN A 86 13.08 -5.76 -8.79
CA ASN A 86 13.88 -6.62 -7.92
C ASN A 86 13.89 -6.10 -6.48
N ARG A 87 14.05 -7.03 -5.53
CA ARG A 87 14.20 -6.74 -4.10
C ARG A 87 15.48 -7.39 -3.60
N GLU A 88 16.39 -6.57 -3.09
CA GLU A 88 17.65 -7.01 -2.52
C GLU A 88 17.59 -6.88 -1.00
N LYS A 89 17.69 -8.03 -0.32
CA LYS A 89 17.69 -8.10 1.13
C LYS A 89 19.13 -8.15 1.63
N HIS A 90 19.49 -7.20 2.48
CA HIS A 90 20.78 -7.17 3.15
C HIS A 90 20.59 -7.40 4.64
N LYS A 91 21.34 -8.34 5.22
CA LYS A 91 21.24 -8.65 6.65
C LYS A 91 21.71 -7.45 7.47
N GLY A 92 20.83 -6.90 8.30
CA GLY A 92 21.13 -5.77 9.18
C GLY A 92 21.12 -4.39 8.52
N SER A 93 20.73 -4.29 7.25
CA SER A 93 20.58 -3.02 6.54
C SER A 93 19.18 -2.90 5.93
N PHE A 94 18.91 -1.75 5.29
CA PHE A 94 17.67 -1.52 4.56
C PHE A 94 17.57 -2.44 3.35
N GLU A 95 16.35 -2.90 3.05
CA GLU A 95 16.07 -3.61 1.80
C GLU A 95 16.13 -2.63 0.63
N THR A 96 16.96 -2.92 -0.37
CA THR A 96 17.06 -2.11 -1.60
C THR A 96 16.03 -2.61 -2.60
N ILE A 97 15.29 -1.67 -3.20
CA ILE A 97 14.21 -2.01 -4.14
C ILE A 97 14.50 -1.32 -5.46
N HIS A 98 14.66 -2.13 -6.49
CA HIS A 98 14.87 -1.66 -7.84
C HIS A 98 13.52 -1.43 -8.48
N VAL A 99 13.20 -0.16 -8.75
CA VAL A 99 11.94 0.25 -9.38
C VAL A 99 12.21 0.61 -10.83
N LEU A 100 11.52 -0.06 -11.74
CA LEU A 100 11.49 0.31 -13.14
C LEU A 100 10.43 1.40 -13.33
N LEU A 101 10.87 2.59 -13.73
CA LEU A 101 9.96 3.69 -14.05
C LEU A 101 9.17 3.32 -15.29
N GLY A 102 7.88 3.05 -15.10
CA GLY A 102 6.94 2.99 -16.21
C GLY A 102 6.49 4.41 -16.54
N ALA A 103 6.33 4.75 -17.82
CA ALA A 103 5.66 5.97 -18.27
C ALA A 103 4.15 6.03 -17.91
N PHE A 104 3.72 5.23 -16.91
CA PHE A 104 2.34 5.05 -16.49
C PHE A 104 1.72 6.26 -15.81
N LEU A 105 2.47 7.35 -15.61
CA LEU A 105 1.88 8.64 -15.23
C LEU A 105 0.90 9.13 -16.31
N LEU A 106 1.05 8.73 -17.58
CA LEU A 106 0.06 9.07 -18.61
C LEU A 106 -1.09 8.06 -18.66
N CYS A 107 -0.84 6.76 -18.55
CA CYS A 107 -1.89 5.74 -18.74
C CYS A 107 -2.83 5.61 -17.53
N LEU A 108 -2.34 5.72 -16.29
CA LEU A 108 -3.24 5.76 -15.14
C LEU A 108 -3.98 7.10 -15.07
N VAL A 109 -3.35 8.22 -15.44
CA VAL A 109 -4.07 9.51 -15.51
C VAL A 109 -5.10 9.49 -16.64
N PHE A 110 -4.85 8.86 -17.79
CA PHE A 110 -5.84 8.69 -18.86
C PHE A 110 -6.91 7.67 -18.51
N SER A 111 -6.60 6.55 -17.87
CA SER A 111 -7.62 5.59 -17.42
C SER A 111 -8.46 6.19 -16.29
N TYR A 112 -7.86 6.91 -15.34
CA TYR A 112 -8.58 7.70 -14.33
C TYR A 112 -9.37 8.87 -14.94
N LEU A 113 -8.87 9.57 -15.97
CA LEU A 113 -9.60 10.64 -16.67
C LEU A 113 -10.71 10.11 -17.56
N LEU A 114 -10.54 8.95 -18.21
CA LEU A 114 -11.58 8.27 -18.97
C LEU A 114 -12.66 7.74 -18.03
N TYR A 115 -12.29 7.11 -16.91
CA TYR A 115 -13.25 6.60 -15.93
C TYR A 115 -14.01 7.73 -15.21
N ARG A 116 -13.45 8.95 -15.16
CA ARG A 116 -14.13 10.12 -14.56
C ARG A 116 -15.08 10.85 -15.52
N LYS A 117 -15.13 10.48 -16.81
CA LYS A 117 -15.91 11.17 -17.85
C LYS A 117 -17.05 10.34 -18.45
N THR A 118 -17.29 9.14 -17.94
CA THR A 118 -18.42 8.26 -18.26
C THR A 118 -19.21 7.98 -17.00
#